data_AF-A0A913ZEM2-F1
#
_entry.id   AF-A0A913ZEM2-F1
#
_cell.length_a   1.000
_cell.length_b   1.000
_cell.length_c   1.000
_cell.angle_alpha   90.00
_cell.angle_beta   90.00
_cell.angle_gamma   90.00
#
_symmetry.space_group_name_H-M   'P 1'
#
loop_
_entity.id
_entity.type
_entity.pdbx_description
1 polymer ?
#
loop_
_entity_poly.entity_id
_entity_poly.type
_entity_poly.pdbx_seq_one_letter_code
_entity_poly.pdbx_strand_id
1 'polypeptide(L)'
;MRSSAEAWKRINNTALHCAGRTGPQYHNTTGCQYLSRYSFSENFLKERRCLSSLLSEQAATSLVTMSELTDLDSVYITTVLEDTVDQLAILGKIMPQTFEGRPDANEMVGDEIGKIIDSQKQLESKYEGLISKRAELRAGGRKGDANHLRATEEEISSVVGGIRHATQTFSKSLKQSPLTSDNLGKMQGDRQFLQDVLSEAMDEITLEKTFMSLIQSVTAERDKKAELQNTILKEEEGRKRIRSLQRQIQNVKVELEEEIQQRNEMIAHLKDQLQEMKAKTSMEGKYVQKDAEVAVNQVQKRCMLSEKQLKDEIELIKKKIDEEIRVNQEIEQYLKAHQSELEEKVDYWMEKYDKDVDQKTHQLEVLKASKASDLARLQELTKLYAEYEQVVVEDRIDKEKIRRLQEQELEELKSTVKLQSWWRGIMVRRQLGPYSKKKKKKGKKGKKGSGKKKGKKKK
;
A
#
# COMPACT_ATOMS: atom_id res chain seq x y z
N MET A 1 36.04 29.37 -19.29
CA MET A 1 36.68 28.39 -20.20
C MET A 1 35.66 27.99 -21.26
N ARG A 2 35.95 28.44 -22.48
CA ARG A 2 35.52 27.99 -23.82
C ARG A 2 34.14 27.35 -24.00
N SER A 3 33.37 28.08 -24.80
CA SER A 3 32.49 27.58 -25.87
C SER A 3 31.11 27.08 -25.48
N SER A 4 30.35 27.94 -24.82
CA SER A 4 28.91 28.04 -25.08
C SER A 4 28.70 29.31 -25.91
N ALA A 5 28.95 29.19 -27.21
CA ALA A 5 28.65 30.21 -28.21
C ALA A 5 28.43 29.47 -29.54
N GLU A 6 27.45 29.95 -30.30
CA GLU A 6 27.17 29.57 -31.69
C GLU A 6 26.22 28.38 -31.91
N ALA A 7 25.06 28.48 -31.25
CA ALA A 7 23.84 28.40 -32.05
C ALA A 7 23.80 29.64 -32.97
N TRP A 8 23.83 29.44 -34.29
CA TRP A 8 22.88 30.02 -35.25
C TRP A 8 23.35 29.77 -36.69
N LYS A 9 22.41 29.24 -37.49
CA LYS A 9 22.34 29.30 -38.97
C LYS A 9 23.17 28.30 -39.78
N ARG A 10 22.39 27.36 -40.35
CA ARG A 10 21.99 27.33 -41.78
C ARG A 10 22.57 26.18 -42.62
N ILE A 11 21.62 25.55 -43.34
CA ILE A 11 21.68 25.14 -44.76
C ILE A 11 22.52 23.86 -44.97
N ASN A 12 21.89 22.70 -45.14
CA ASN A 12 21.29 22.19 -46.37
C ASN A 12 22.27 22.15 -47.56
N ASN A 13 22.46 20.93 -48.09
CA ASN A 13 23.02 20.55 -49.40
C ASN A 13 24.54 20.45 -49.63
N THR A 14 24.85 19.39 -50.42
CA THR A 14 26.02 19.12 -51.29
C THR A 14 27.27 18.56 -50.60
N ALA A 15 27.50 17.24 -50.58
CA ALA A 15 27.94 16.31 -51.64
C ALA A 15 29.48 16.21 -51.82
N LEU A 16 29.94 14.95 -52.00
CA LEU A 16 31.28 14.48 -52.43
C LEU A 16 32.39 14.57 -51.35
N HIS A 17 33.26 13.59 -51.10
CA HIS A 17 33.64 12.34 -51.77
C HIS A 17 34.48 11.48 -50.79
N CYS A 18 34.33 10.15 -50.83
CA CYS A 18 35.32 9.07 -50.54
C CYS A 18 36.09 9.06 -49.19
N ALA A 19 36.36 7.94 -48.50
CA ALA A 19 36.15 6.51 -48.73
C ALA A 19 36.45 5.76 -47.42
N GLY A 20 35.82 4.61 -47.18
CA GLY A 20 36.31 3.62 -46.21
C GLY A 20 35.23 2.82 -45.47
N ARG A 21 34.79 1.71 -46.10
CA ARG A 21 34.48 0.36 -45.54
C ARG A 21 34.22 0.27 -44.02
N THR A 22 33.17 -0.37 -43.49
CA THR A 22 32.39 -1.54 -43.95
C THR A 22 31.14 -1.71 -43.08
N GLY A 23 30.01 -2.03 -43.73
CA GLY A 23 28.91 -2.82 -43.17
C GLY A 23 27.66 -2.05 -42.74
N PRO A 24 26.58 -2.01 -43.54
CA PRO A 24 25.30 -1.48 -43.08
C PRO A 24 24.28 -2.58 -42.76
N GLN A 25 23.55 -2.29 -41.69
CA GLN A 25 22.20 -2.72 -41.38
C GLN A 25 21.20 -2.45 -42.53
N TYR A 26 20.03 -3.10 -42.45
CA TYR A 26 18.68 -2.49 -42.40
C TYR A 26 17.62 -3.17 -43.28
N HIS A 27 16.45 -3.31 -42.64
CA HIS A 27 15.11 -3.19 -43.22
C HIS A 27 15.06 -2.21 -44.41
N ASN A 28 14.39 -2.60 -45.50
CA ASN A 28 13.50 -1.66 -46.18
C ASN A 28 12.44 -2.35 -47.05
N THR A 29 11.26 -1.76 -46.96
CA THR A 29 10.16 -1.71 -47.94
C THR A 29 10.63 -1.60 -49.39
N THR A 30 10.11 -2.48 -50.26
CA THR A 30 9.83 -2.16 -51.66
C THR A 30 8.75 -3.10 -52.19
N GLY A 31 7.54 -2.56 -52.36
CA GLY A 31 6.58 -3.08 -53.32
C GLY A 31 6.94 -2.64 -54.74
N CYS A 32 6.33 -3.29 -55.72
CA CYS A 32 6.37 -2.96 -57.15
C CYS A 32 7.72 -3.15 -57.88
N GLN A 33 8.06 -4.41 -58.22
CA GLN A 33 8.82 -4.69 -59.45
C GLN A 33 8.69 -6.13 -60.01
N TYR A 34 7.80 -6.96 -59.47
CA TYR A 34 7.71 -8.39 -59.83
C TYR A 34 6.55 -8.78 -60.77
N LEU A 35 5.94 -7.83 -61.47
CA LEU A 35 4.86 -8.11 -62.43
C LEU A 35 5.24 -7.95 -63.91
N SER A 36 6.49 -7.62 -64.23
CA SER A 36 6.94 -7.46 -65.64
C SER A 36 7.84 -8.59 -66.15
N ARG A 37 8.40 -9.44 -65.27
CA ARG A 37 9.24 -10.58 -65.70
C ARG A 37 8.48 -11.88 -65.97
N TYR A 38 7.32 -12.09 -65.34
CA TYR A 38 6.50 -13.30 -65.58
C TYR A 38 5.73 -13.21 -66.91
N SER A 39 5.27 -12.02 -67.26
CA SER A 39 4.57 -11.74 -68.53
C SER A 39 5.51 -11.75 -69.74
N PHE A 40 6.81 -11.49 -69.55
CA PHE A 40 7.79 -11.59 -70.64
C PHE A 40 8.18 -13.05 -70.95
N SER A 41 8.24 -13.94 -69.95
CA SER A 41 8.54 -15.36 -70.18
C SER A 41 7.38 -16.14 -70.79
N GLU A 42 6.13 -15.84 -70.40
CA GLU A 42 4.96 -16.49 -70.99
C GLU A 42 4.74 -16.10 -72.46
N ASN A 43 5.00 -14.84 -72.81
CA ASN A 43 4.92 -14.38 -74.20
C ASN A 43 6.01 -15.01 -75.08
N PHE A 44 7.24 -15.16 -74.57
CA PHE A 44 8.33 -15.80 -75.30
C PHE A 44 8.12 -17.33 -75.49
N LEU A 45 7.47 -17.98 -74.51
CA LEU A 45 7.06 -19.39 -74.62
C LEU A 45 5.86 -19.57 -75.56
N LYS A 46 4.92 -18.61 -75.61
CA LYS A 46 3.82 -18.59 -76.60
C LYS A 46 4.34 -18.35 -78.02
N GLU A 47 5.29 -17.43 -78.22
CA GLU A 47 5.92 -17.19 -79.52
C GLU A 47 6.74 -18.39 -80.00
N ARG A 48 7.47 -19.10 -79.13
CA ARG A 48 8.16 -20.35 -79.52
C ARG A 48 7.21 -21.49 -79.84
N ARG A 49 6.05 -21.62 -79.16
CA ARG A 49 5.01 -22.58 -79.56
C ARG A 49 4.40 -22.22 -80.91
N CYS A 50 4.13 -20.94 -81.17
CA CYS A 50 3.54 -20.47 -82.42
C CYS A 50 4.52 -20.59 -83.60
N LEU A 51 5.81 -20.30 -83.39
CA LEU A 51 6.86 -20.51 -84.39
C LEU A 51 7.16 -22.00 -84.61
N SER A 52 7.09 -22.84 -83.57
CA SER A 52 7.19 -24.29 -83.71
C SER A 52 6.00 -24.89 -84.46
N SER A 53 4.78 -24.38 -84.24
CA SER A 53 3.61 -24.81 -85.00
C SER A 53 3.68 -24.33 -86.45
N LEU A 54 4.08 -23.08 -86.70
CA LEU A 54 4.28 -22.54 -88.05
C LEU A 54 5.40 -23.25 -88.84
N LEU A 55 6.50 -23.63 -88.18
CA LEU A 55 7.57 -24.43 -88.81
C LEU A 55 7.15 -25.89 -89.04
N SER A 56 6.34 -26.47 -88.15
CA SER A 56 5.75 -27.80 -88.36
C SER A 56 4.71 -27.78 -89.48
N GLU A 57 3.94 -26.70 -89.59
CA GLU A 57 2.89 -26.50 -90.59
C GLU A 57 3.50 -26.16 -91.97
N GLN A 58 4.61 -25.40 -92.02
CA GLN A 58 5.43 -25.17 -93.23
C GLN A 58 6.22 -26.42 -93.65
N ALA A 59 6.71 -27.23 -92.72
CA ALA A 59 7.34 -28.52 -93.04
C ALA A 59 6.29 -29.54 -93.54
N ALA A 60 5.10 -29.55 -92.96
CA ALA A 60 3.98 -30.38 -93.43
C ALA A 60 3.48 -29.94 -94.82
N THR A 61 3.36 -28.64 -95.09
CA THR A 61 2.98 -28.13 -96.43
C THR A 61 4.08 -28.30 -97.47
N SER A 62 5.36 -28.29 -97.08
CA SER A 62 6.47 -28.58 -98.00
C SER A 62 6.55 -30.06 -98.39
N LEU A 63 6.13 -31.00 -97.54
CA LEU A 63 6.14 -32.43 -97.87
C LEU A 63 5.05 -32.83 -98.90
N VAL A 64 3.93 -32.10 -98.93
CA VAL A 64 2.76 -32.40 -99.78
C VAL A 64 3.01 -32.10 -101.27
N THR A 65 4.13 -31.47 -101.63
CA THR A 65 4.39 -31.02 -103.02
C THR A 65 5.39 -31.88 -103.81
N MET A 66 5.81 -33.04 -103.29
CA MET A 66 6.69 -33.99 -103.99
C MET A 66 6.22 -35.45 -103.86
N SER A 67 4.97 -35.76 -104.20
CA SER A 67 4.39 -37.07 -103.90
C SER A 67 3.81 -37.81 -105.10
N GLU A 68 4.37 -37.66 -106.29
CA GLU A 68 4.13 -38.66 -107.34
C GLU A 68 5.45 -39.35 -107.64
N LEU A 69 5.54 -40.61 -107.22
CA LEU A 69 6.64 -41.50 -107.59
C LEU A 69 6.59 -41.75 -109.09
N THR A 70 7.76 -41.85 -109.72
CA THR A 70 7.81 -42.29 -111.11
C THR A 70 7.31 -43.74 -111.21
N ASP A 71 6.76 -44.13 -112.35
CA ASP A 71 6.24 -45.50 -112.55
C ASP A 71 7.29 -46.57 -112.24
N LEU A 72 8.54 -46.29 -112.59
CA LEU A 72 9.67 -47.17 -112.34
C LEU A 72 10.01 -47.24 -110.84
N ASP A 73 10.03 -46.10 -110.15
CA ASP A 73 10.32 -46.03 -108.71
C ASP A 73 9.22 -46.69 -107.87
N SER A 74 7.94 -46.49 -108.25
CA SER A 74 6.80 -47.14 -107.61
C SER A 74 6.93 -48.67 -107.69
N VAL A 75 7.23 -49.23 -108.86
CA VAL A 75 7.44 -50.68 -109.03
C VAL A 75 8.63 -51.19 -108.21
N TYR A 76 9.78 -50.48 -108.24
CA TYR A 76 10.94 -50.90 -107.45
C TYR A 76 10.69 -50.86 -105.95
N ILE A 77 10.06 -49.80 -105.44
CA ILE A 77 9.77 -49.66 -104.02
C ILE A 77 8.74 -50.70 -103.57
N THR A 78 7.66 -50.90 -104.35
CA THR A 78 6.65 -51.92 -104.06
C THR A 78 7.26 -53.31 -103.97
N THR A 79 8.12 -53.73 -104.91
CA THR A 79 8.75 -55.07 -104.84
C THR A 79 9.60 -55.30 -103.58
N VAL A 80 10.29 -54.25 -103.10
CA VAL A 80 11.07 -54.31 -101.86
C VAL A 80 10.16 -54.34 -100.63
N LEU A 81 9.06 -53.56 -100.65
CA LEU A 81 8.07 -53.56 -99.57
C LEU A 81 7.31 -54.88 -99.49
N GLU A 82 6.94 -55.48 -100.62
CA GLU A 82 6.31 -56.81 -100.72
C GLU A 82 7.19 -57.86 -100.05
N ASP A 83 8.48 -57.97 -100.42
CA ASP A 83 9.42 -58.90 -99.79
C ASP A 83 9.58 -58.64 -98.29
N THR A 84 9.62 -57.38 -97.87
CA THR A 84 9.74 -57.00 -96.45
C THR A 84 8.49 -57.39 -95.65
N VAL A 85 7.29 -57.12 -96.19
CA VAL A 85 6.01 -57.48 -95.57
C VAL A 85 5.88 -59.00 -95.47
N ASP A 86 6.27 -59.73 -96.52
CA ASP A 86 6.27 -61.19 -96.53
C ASP A 86 7.23 -61.77 -95.48
N GLN A 87 8.45 -61.22 -95.38
CA GLN A 87 9.41 -61.61 -94.35
C GLN A 87 8.88 -61.32 -92.94
N LEU A 88 8.23 -60.17 -92.72
CA LEU A 88 7.59 -59.84 -91.44
C LEU A 88 6.41 -60.76 -91.12
N ALA A 89 5.65 -61.18 -92.12
CA ALA A 89 4.54 -62.13 -91.97
C ALA A 89 5.05 -63.54 -91.64
N ILE A 90 6.13 -63.99 -92.31
CA ILE A 90 6.83 -65.25 -92.00
C ILE A 90 7.40 -65.19 -90.59
N LEU A 91 8.07 -64.10 -90.21
CA LEU A 91 8.59 -63.90 -88.87
C LEU A 91 7.48 -63.95 -87.83
N GLY A 92 6.31 -63.38 -88.11
CA GLY A 92 5.13 -63.44 -87.23
C GLY A 92 4.60 -64.86 -87.01
N LYS A 93 4.73 -65.75 -88.01
CA LYS A 93 4.33 -67.17 -87.91
C LYS A 93 5.37 -68.02 -87.15
N ILE A 94 6.65 -67.66 -87.24
CA ILE A 94 7.76 -68.38 -86.60
C ILE A 94 7.95 -67.92 -85.14
N MET A 95 7.72 -66.63 -84.86
CA MET A 95 7.90 -66.05 -83.54
C MET A 95 6.73 -66.44 -82.61
N PRO A 96 7.01 -67.03 -81.43
CA PRO A 96 5.96 -67.38 -80.48
C PRO A 96 5.43 -66.14 -79.75
N GLN A 97 4.14 -66.14 -79.35
CA GLN A 97 3.57 -65.08 -78.49
C GLN A 97 3.97 -65.27 -77.03
N THR A 98 4.22 -66.52 -76.63
CA THR A 98 4.71 -66.91 -75.29
C THR A 98 5.65 -68.12 -75.43
N PHE A 99 6.66 -68.22 -74.56
CA PHE A 99 7.51 -69.43 -74.45
C PHE A 99 6.95 -70.48 -73.47
N GLU A 100 5.68 -70.36 -73.06
CA GLU A 100 5.04 -71.35 -72.22
C GLU A 100 5.07 -72.72 -72.90
N GLY A 101 5.85 -73.66 -72.33
CA GLY A 101 5.97 -75.03 -72.83
C GLY A 101 7.22 -75.37 -73.66
N ARG A 102 8.20 -74.46 -73.83
CA ARG A 102 9.52 -74.82 -74.41
C ARG A 102 10.59 -75.04 -73.32
N PRO A 103 11.15 -76.26 -73.17
CA PRO A 103 12.16 -76.56 -72.16
C PRO A 103 13.45 -75.75 -72.34
N ASP A 104 13.87 -75.53 -73.59
CA ASP A 104 15.11 -74.80 -73.95
C ASP A 104 15.07 -73.31 -73.56
N ALA A 105 13.88 -72.71 -73.50
CA ALA A 105 13.69 -71.31 -73.08
C ALA A 105 13.88 -71.13 -71.56
N ASN A 106 13.63 -72.19 -70.79
CA ASN A 106 13.78 -72.20 -69.35
C ASN A 106 15.27 -72.36 -68.95
N GLU A 107 16.07 -73.03 -69.77
CA GLU A 107 17.51 -73.24 -69.57
C GLU A 107 18.31 -71.94 -69.74
N MET A 108 17.92 -71.07 -70.68
CA MET A 108 18.65 -69.82 -70.97
C MET A 108 18.46 -68.72 -69.91
N VAL A 109 17.37 -68.76 -69.14
CA VAL A 109 17.01 -67.73 -68.14
C VAL A 109 17.06 -68.28 -66.70
N GLY A 110 16.93 -69.60 -66.52
CA GLY A 110 16.91 -70.27 -65.23
C GLY A 110 18.22 -70.15 -64.44
N ASP A 111 19.37 -70.09 -65.12
CA ASP A 111 20.69 -70.11 -64.45
C ASP A 111 21.05 -68.82 -63.71
N GLU A 112 20.75 -67.66 -64.30
CA GLU A 112 21.02 -66.36 -63.64
C GLU A 112 19.99 -66.06 -62.56
N ILE A 113 18.71 -66.35 -62.84
CA ILE A 113 17.63 -66.18 -61.86
C ILE A 113 17.79 -67.16 -60.70
N GLY A 114 18.22 -68.40 -60.97
CA GLY A 114 18.52 -69.41 -59.96
C GLY A 114 19.62 -68.96 -59.00
N LYS A 115 20.73 -68.40 -59.51
CA LYS A 115 21.79 -67.83 -58.67
C LYS A 115 21.28 -66.70 -57.76
N ILE A 116 20.39 -65.85 -58.26
CA ILE A 116 19.80 -64.76 -57.47
C ILE A 116 18.88 -65.33 -56.37
N ILE A 117 18.04 -66.32 -56.69
CA ILE A 117 17.16 -67.01 -55.72
C ILE A 117 18.00 -67.68 -54.62
N ASP A 118 19.08 -68.36 -54.99
CA ASP A 118 19.95 -69.03 -54.02
C ASP A 118 20.65 -68.03 -53.09
N SER A 119 21.10 -66.89 -53.65
CA SER A 119 21.67 -65.81 -52.84
C SER A 119 20.65 -65.21 -51.86
N GLN A 120 19.38 -65.10 -52.27
CA GLN A 120 18.30 -64.62 -51.41
C GLN A 120 18.01 -65.63 -50.28
N LYS A 121 17.90 -66.93 -50.59
CA LYS A 121 17.71 -68.00 -49.60
C LYS A 121 18.84 -68.04 -48.58
N GLN A 122 20.08 -67.83 -49.01
CA GLN A 122 21.24 -67.76 -48.09
C GLN A 122 21.15 -66.56 -47.14
N LEU A 123 20.67 -65.40 -47.60
CA LEU A 123 20.47 -64.22 -46.76
C LEU A 123 19.30 -64.40 -45.78
N GLU A 124 18.21 -65.04 -46.23
CA GLU A 124 17.06 -65.38 -45.37
C GLU A 124 17.47 -66.37 -44.26
N SER A 125 18.25 -67.40 -44.59
CA SER A 125 18.80 -68.34 -43.61
C SER A 125 19.74 -67.64 -42.59
N LYS A 126 20.57 -66.70 -43.06
CA LYS A 126 21.41 -65.88 -42.16
C LYS A 126 20.56 -64.99 -41.24
N TYR A 127 19.48 -64.39 -41.76
CA TYR A 127 18.56 -63.59 -40.96
C TYR A 127 17.89 -64.41 -39.85
N GLU A 128 17.40 -65.61 -40.17
CA GLU A 128 16.77 -66.52 -39.20
C GLU A 128 17.75 -66.93 -38.08
N GLY A 129 19.01 -67.21 -38.43
CA GLY A 129 20.08 -67.49 -37.47
C GLY A 129 20.38 -66.29 -36.54
N LEU A 130 20.43 -65.07 -37.10
CA LEU A 130 20.69 -63.85 -36.31
C LEU A 130 19.51 -63.48 -35.40
N ILE A 131 18.27 -63.73 -35.82
CA ILE A 131 17.08 -63.53 -34.97
C ILE A 131 17.09 -64.50 -33.79
N SER A 132 17.44 -65.76 -34.02
CA SER A 132 17.60 -66.77 -32.96
C SER A 132 18.69 -66.35 -31.97
N LYS A 133 19.86 -65.92 -32.47
CA LYS A 133 20.97 -65.41 -31.66
C LYS A 133 20.59 -64.16 -30.84
N ARG A 134 19.78 -63.26 -31.40
CA ARG A 134 19.25 -62.07 -30.69
C ARG A 134 18.32 -62.47 -29.55
N ALA A 135 17.48 -63.49 -29.75
CA ALA A 135 16.58 -64.00 -28.72
C ALA A 135 17.35 -64.61 -27.54
N GLU A 136 18.41 -65.37 -27.82
CA GLU A 136 19.31 -65.94 -26.81
C GLU A 136 20.05 -64.85 -26.01
N LEU A 137 20.59 -63.83 -26.69
CA LEU A 137 21.31 -62.72 -26.04
C LEU A 137 20.39 -61.84 -25.17
N ARG A 138 19.10 -61.73 -25.50
CA ARG A 138 18.10 -61.06 -24.63
C ARG A 138 17.77 -61.86 -23.37
N ALA A 139 17.82 -63.19 -23.44
CA ALA A 139 17.56 -64.05 -22.30
C ALA A 139 18.74 -64.14 -21.31
N GLY A 140 19.97 -63.87 -21.77
CA GLY A 140 21.22 -64.06 -21.00
C GLY A 140 21.55 -63.02 -19.92
N GLY A 141 21.00 -61.80 -19.98
CA GLY A 141 21.02 -60.81 -18.90
C GLY A 141 22.40 -60.29 -18.42
N ARG A 142 23.52 -60.56 -19.11
CA ARG A 142 24.85 -60.11 -18.70
C ARG A 142 25.23 -58.78 -19.35
N LYS A 143 26.03 -57.95 -18.66
CA LYS A 143 26.47 -56.62 -19.12
C LYS A 143 27.29 -56.66 -20.43
N GLY A 144 27.94 -57.79 -20.74
CA GLY A 144 28.60 -58.03 -22.02
C GLY A 144 27.64 -58.29 -23.19
N ASP A 145 26.42 -58.76 -22.89
CA ASP A 145 25.39 -59.08 -23.90
C ASP A 145 24.85 -57.81 -24.56
N ALA A 146 24.91 -56.65 -23.91
CA ALA A 146 24.43 -55.38 -24.48
C ALA A 146 25.23 -54.95 -25.73
N ASN A 147 26.56 -55.10 -25.71
CA ASN A 147 27.41 -54.78 -26.87
C ASN A 147 27.24 -55.82 -27.98
N HIS A 148 27.14 -57.10 -27.63
CA HIS A 148 26.89 -58.17 -28.59
C HIS A 148 25.47 -58.11 -29.18
N LEU A 149 24.47 -57.65 -28.42
CA LEU A 149 23.11 -57.43 -28.87
C LEU A 149 23.07 -56.27 -29.86
N ARG A 150 23.79 -55.17 -29.59
CA ARG A 150 23.90 -54.04 -30.53
C ARG A 150 24.58 -54.44 -31.84
N ALA A 151 25.68 -55.19 -31.77
CA ALA A 151 26.36 -55.72 -32.96
C ALA A 151 25.45 -56.67 -33.76
N THR A 152 24.68 -57.53 -33.08
CA THR A 152 23.70 -58.43 -33.72
C THR A 152 22.55 -57.63 -34.34
N GLU A 153 22.08 -56.54 -33.72
CA GLU A 153 21.06 -55.65 -34.29
C GLU A 153 21.56 -54.88 -35.53
N GLU A 154 22.82 -54.42 -35.52
CA GLU A 154 23.48 -53.82 -36.68
C GLU A 154 23.61 -54.84 -37.84
N GLU A 155 24.01 -56.09 -37.55
CA GLU A 155 24.13 -57.17 -38.53
C GLU A 155 22.78 -57.60 -39.10
N ILE A 156 21.73 -57.69 -38.27
CA ILE A 156 20.34 -57.91 -38.71
C ILE A 156 19.90 -56.80 -39.66
N SER A 157 20.18 -55.54 -39.34
CA SER A 157 19.82 -54.41 -40.19
C SER A 157 20.51 -54.47 -41.55
N SER A 158 21.79 -54.86 -41.56
CA SER A 158 22.57 -55.10 -42.77
C SER A 158 22.00 -56.24 -43.63
N VAL A 159 21.69 -57.40 -43.03
CA VAL A 159 21.10 -58.54 -43.74
C VAL A 159 19.71 -58.21 -44.29
N VAL A 160 18.87 -57.48 -43.53
CA VAL A 160 17.57 -56.99 -44.01
C VAL A 160 17.75 -56.05 -45.21
N GLY A 161 18.77 -55.19 -45.19
CA GLY A 161 19.16 -54.37 -46.34
C GLY A 161 19.58 -55.21 -47.54
N GLY A 162 20.38 -56.27 -47.32
CA GLY A 162 20.81 -57.22 -48.33
C GLY A 162 19.66 -58.00 -48.97
N ILE A 163 18.70 -58.50 -48.18
CA ILE A 163 17.50 -59.20 -48.67
C ILE A 163 16.70 -58.25 -49.57
N ARG A 164 16.45 -57.01 -49.13
CA ARG A 164 15.74 -56.02 -49.95
C ARG A 164 16.45 -55.76 -51.29
N HIS A 165 17.77 -55.67 -51.29
CA HIS A 165 18.55 -55.50 -52.52
C HIS A 165 18.48 -56.73 -53.44
N ALA A 166 18.57 -57.95 -52.88
CA ALA A 166 18.45 -59.19 -53.62
C ALA A 166 17.06 -59.33 -54.27
N THR A 167 15.98 -59.07 -53.52
CA THR A 167 14.60 -59.08 -54.05
C THR A 167 14.38 -58.02 -55.13
N GLN A 168 14.97 -56.83 -54.98
CA GLN A 168 14.91 -55.79 -56.00
C GLN A 168 15.67 -56.20 -57.27
N THR A 169 16.83 -56.84 -57.12
CA THR A 169 17.65 -57.32 -58.24
C THR A 169 16.95 -58.46 -58.98
N PHE A 170 16.38 -59.41 -58.24
CA PHE A 170 15.52 -60.48 -58.78
C PHE A 170 14.36 -59.91 -59.62
N SER A 171 13.61 -58.96 -59.05
CA SER A 171 12.48 -58.34 -59.73
C SER A 171 12.87 -57.58 -61.01
N LYS A 172 14.06 -56.97 -61.03
CA LYS A 172 14.61 -56.33 -62.24
C LYS A 172 15.03 -57.36 -63.27
N SER A 173 15.73 -58.42 -62.86
CA SER A 173 16.20 -59.49 -63.73
C SER A 173 15.05 -60.20 -64.43
N LEU A 174 13.96 -60.46 -63.71
CA LEU A 174 12.72 -61.01 -64.28
C LEU A 174 12.09 -60.08 -65.34
N LYS A 175 12.06 -58.77 -65.08
CA LYS A 175 11.48 -57.78 -66.01
C LYS A 175 12.35 -57.53 -67.24
N GLN A 176 13.67 -57.66 -67.09
CA GLN A 176 14.64 -57.46 -68.17
C GLN A 176 14.90 -58.73 -68.99
N SER A 177 14.31 -59.86 -68.60
CA SER A 177 14.44 -61.10 -69.36
C SER A 177 13.86 -60.94 -70.77
N PRO A 178 14.64 -61.25 -71.83
CA PRO A 178 14.16 -61.17 -73.21
C PRO A 178 13.03 -62.16 -73.52
N LEU A 179 12.78 -63.14 -72.63
CA LEU A 179 11.76 -64.18 -72.80
C LEU A 179 10.49 -63.94 -71.95
N THR A 180 10.32 -62.74 -71.37
CA THR A 180 9.11 -62.40 -70.63
C THR A 180 7.93 -62.21 -71.58
N SER A 181 6.76 -62.74 -71.20
CA SER A 181 5.50 -62.63 -71.98
C SER A 181 5.22 -61.20 -72.45
N ASP A 182 5.45 -60.19 -71.60
CA ASP A 182 5.28 -58.78 -71.95
C ASP A 182 6.23 -58.30 -73.05
N ASN A 183 7.50 -58.73 -73.02
CA ASN A 183 8.50 -58.34 -74.02
C ASN A 183 8.21 -59.00 -75.37
N LEU A 184 7.77 -60.26 -75.36
CA LEU A 184 7.37 -60.99 -76.57
C LEU A 184 6.08 -60.43 -77.16
N GLY A 185 5.10 -60.13 -76.31
CA GLY A 185 3.87 -59.46 -76.72
C GLY A 185 4.13 -58.08 -77.33
N LYS A 186 5.06 -57.31 -76.75
CA LYS A 186 5.53 -56.05 -77.34
C LYS A 186 6.21 -56.27 -78.69
N MET A 187 7.15 -57.21 -78.79
CA MET A 187 7.84 -57.50 -80.06
C MET A 187 6.86 -57.95 -81.16
N GLN A 188 5.88 -58.77 -80.82
CA GLN A 188 4.79 -59.17 -81.71
C GLN A 188 3.97 -57.97 -82.18
N GLY A 189 3.62 -57.08 -81.25
CA GLY A 189 2.90 -55.84 -81.53
C GLY A 189 3.69 -54.89 -82.43
N ASP A 190 4.97 -54.64 -82.13
CA ASP A 190 5.86 -53.78 -82.93
C ASP A 190 6.05 -54.34 -84.35
N ARG A 191 6.18 -55.66 -84.49
CA ARG A 191 6.25 -56.35 -85.78
C ARG A 191 4.94 -56.23 -86.56
N GLN A 192 3.79 -56.47 -85.92
CA GLN A 192 2.48 -56.34 -86.57
C GLN A 192 2.25 -54.90 -87.04
N PHE A 193 2.53 -53.92 -86.18
CA PHE A 193 2.46 -52.51 -86.51
C PHE A 193 3.33 -52.17 -87.74
N LEU A 194 4.58 -52.66 -87.78
CA LEU A 194 5.45 -52.46 -88.94
C LEU A 194 4.89 -53.13 -90.20
N GLN A 195 4.36 -54.34 -90.08
CA GLN A 195 3.73 -55.03 -91.19
C GLN A 195 2.52 -54.22 -91.72
N ASP A 196 1.65 -53.73 -90.84
CA ASP A 196 0.44 -52.98 -91.21
C ASP A 196 0.80 -51.67 -91.90
N VAL A 197 1.73 -50.90 -91.34
CA VAL A 197 2.20 -49.62 -91.91
C VAL A 197 2.85 -49.83 -93.28
N LEU A 198 3.68 -50.87 -93.44
CA LEU A 198 4.32 -51.16 -94.73
C LEU A 198 3.33 -51.71 -95.75
N SER A 199 2.31 -52.48 -95.32
CA SER A 199 1.24 -52.97 -96.21
C SER A 199 0.38 -51.81 -96.72
N GLU A 200 -0.01 -50.89 -95.83
CA GLU A 200 -0.78 -49.69 -96.19
C GLU A 200 0.01 -48.78 -97.14
N ALA A 201 1.30 -48.56 -96.87
CA ALA A 201 2.17 -47.79 -97.75
C ALA A 201 2.39 -48.46 -99.11
N MET A 202 2.49 -49.79 -99.14
CA MET A 202 2.65 -50.57 -100.37
C MET A 202 1.39 -50.48 -101.24
N ASP A 203 0.20 -50.59 -100.65
CA ASP A 203 -1.08 -50.42 -101.35
C ASP A 203 -1.22 -48.98 -101.89
N GLU A 204 -0.86 -47.97 -101.09
CA GLU A 204 -0.87 -46.54 -101.48
C GLU A 204 0.10 -46.25 -102.64
N ILE A 205 1.33 -46.78 -102.60
CA ILE A 205 2.33 -46.61 -103.66
C ILE A 205 1.87 -47.27 -104.97
N THR A 206 1.16 -48.39 -104.87
CA THR A 206 0.67 -49.16 -106.03
C THR A 206 -0.54 -48.50 -106.68
N LEU A 207 -1.46 -47.94 -105.89
CA LEU A 207 -2.71 -47.35 -106.37
C LEU A 207 -2.59 -45.86 -106.72
N GLU A 208 -1.91 -45.10 -105.87
CA GLU A 208 -1.90 -43.64 -105.89
C GLU A 208 -0.51 -43.05 -106.18
N LYS A 209 0.55 -43.89 -106.19
CA LYS A 209 1.96 -43.49 -106.37
C LYS A 209 2.43 -42.45 -105.34
N THR A 210 1.83 -42.46 -104.16
CA THR A 210 2.19 -41.59 -103.04
C THR A 210 2.56 -42.44 -101.81
N PHE A 211 3.07 -41.83 -100.75
CA PHE A 211 3.52 -42.51 -99.51
C PHE A 211 3.15 -41.72 -98.25
N MET A 212 2.01 -41.02 -98.30
CA MET A 212 1.55 -40.15 -97.23
C MET A 212 1.15 -40.94 -95.97
N SER A 213 0.62 -42.15 -96.12
CA SER A 213 0.28 -43.04 -94.99
C SER A 213 1.50 -43.33 -94.11
N LEU A 214 2.65 -43.59 -94.73
CA LEU A 214 3.92 -43.83 -94.04
C LEU A 214 4.41 -42.57 -93.31
N ILE A 215 4.34 -41.41 -93.96
CA ILE A 215 4.72 -40.12 -93.35
C ILE A 215 3.84 -39.83 -92.12
N GLN A 216 2.52 -40.04 -92.24
CA GLN A 216 1.57 -39.82 -91.16
C GLN A 216 1.83 -40.77 -89.99
N SER A 217 2.04 -42.07 -90.26
CA SER A 217 2.34 -43.08 -89.24
C SER A 217 3.64 -42.79 -88.50
N VAL A 218 4.71 -42.42 -89.21
CA VAL A 218 6.00 -42.05 -88.61
C VAL A 218 5.88 -40.77 -87.78
N THR A 219 5.11 -39.79 -88.26
CA THR A 219 4.88 -38.52 -87.53
C THR A 219 4.09 -38.78 -86.25
N ALA A 220 3.01 -39.57 -86.32
CA ALA A 220 2.21 -39.94 -85.17
C ALA A 220 3.02 -40.68 -84.09
N GLU A 221 3.90 -41.62 -84.45
CA GLU A 221 4.78 -42.29 -83.48
C GLU A 221 5.87 -41.36 -82.91
N ARG A 222 6.37 -40.40 -83.71
CA ARG A 222 7.28 -39.36 -83.20
C ARG A 222 6.58 -38.48 -82.16
N ASP A 223 5.35 -38.06 -82.42
CA ASP A 223 4.57 -37.22 -81.51
C ASP A 223 4.22 -37.97 -80.22
N LYS A 224 3.75 -39.21 -80.33
CA LYS A 224 3.48 -40.09 -79.19
C LYS A 224 4.72 -40.30 -78.32
N LYS A 225 5.90 -40.48 -78.94
CA LYS A 225 7.18 -40.56 -78.20
C LYS A 225 7.50 -39.25 -77.47
N ALA A 226 7.27 -38.10 -78.10
CA ALA A 226 7.47 -36.79 -77.47
C ALA A 226 6.50 -36.56 -76.31
N GLU A 227 5.23 -36.96 -76.43
CA GLU A 227 4.23 -36.90 -75.36
C GLU A 227 4.61 -37.77 -74.16
N LEU A 228 5.10 -38.99 -74.41
CA LEU A 228 5.59 -39.87 -73.35
C LEU A 228 6.78 -39.25 -72.61
N GLN A 229 7.75 -38.69 -73.34
CA GLN A 229 8.89 -37.99 -72.73
C GLN A 229 8.45 -36.79 -71.89
N ASN A 230 7.51 -35.99 -72.39
CA ASN A 230 6.94 -34.87 -71.63
C ASN A 230 6.22 -35.33 -70.36
N THR A 231 5.51 -36.45 -70.43
CA THR A 231 4.83 -37.05 -69.27
C THR A 231 5.84 -37.53 -68.23
N ILE A 232 6.92 -38.19 -68.66
CA ILE A 232 8.01 -38.63 -67.78
C ILE A 232 8.65 -37.43 -67.06
N LEU A 233 8.99 -36.36 -67.79
CA LEU A 233 9.59 -35.16 -67.19
C LEU A 233 8.67 -34.50 -66.16
N LYS A 234 7.36 -34.39 -66.47
CA LYS A 234 6.36 -33.86 -65.52
C LYS A 234 6.22 -34.72 -64.27
N GLU A 235 6.26 -36.05 -64.44
CA GLU A 235 6.20 -37.00 -63.33
C GLU A 235 7.44 -36.87 -62.43
N GLU A 236 8.63 -36.79 -63.02
CA GLU A 236 9.89 -36.60 -62.27
C GLU A 236 9.91 -35.27 -61.50
N GLU A 237 9.45 -34.19 -62.12
CA GLU A 237 9.32 -32.89 -61.46
C GLU A 237 8.27 -32.94 -60.34
N GLY A 238 7.14 -33.62 -60.57
CA GLY A 238 6.14 -33.89 -59.55
C GLY A 238 6.72 -34.64 -58.36
N ARG A 239 7.49 -35.71 -58.60
CA ARG A 239 8.21 -36.45 -57.55
C ARG A 239 9.19 -35.58 -56.78
N LYS A 240 9.94 -34.70 -57.47
CA LYS A 240 10.86 -33.75 -56.82
C LYS A 240 10.11 -32.77 -55.93
N ARG A 241 8.98 -32.22 -56.40
CA ARG A 241 8.11 -31.33 -55.62
C ARG A 241 7.52 -32.03 -54.40
N ILE A 242 7.00 -33.25 -54.55
CA ILE A 242 6.48 -34.05 -53.43
C ILE A 242 7.55 -34.27 -52.37
N ARG A 243 8.76 -34.69 -52.75
CA ARG A 243 9.88 -34.86 -51.80
C ARG A 243 10.26 -33.54 -51.11
N SER A 244 10.24 -32.42 -51.83
CA SER A 244 10.51 -31.11 -51.24
C SER A 244 9.45 -30.72 -50.21
N LEU A 245 8.17 -30.88 -50.55
CA LEU A 245 7.05 -30.58 -49.65
C LEU A 245 7.05 -31.50 -48.44
N GLN A 246 7.35 -32.79 -48.60
CA GLN A 246 7.49 -33.71 -47.47
C GLN A 246 8.61 -33.28 -46.51
N ARG A 247 9.74 -32.79 -47.02
CA ARG A 247 10.81 -32.23 -46.17
C ARG A 247 10.36 -30.95 -45.46
N GLN A 248 9.69 -30.04 -46.16
CA GLN A 248 9.18 -28.81 -45.54
C GLN A 248 8.17 -29.12 -44.42
N ILE A 249 7.25 -30.06 -44.64
CA ILE A 249 6.31 -30.51 -43.60
C ILE A 249 7.08 -31.09 -42.41
N GLN A 250 8.11 -31.90 -42.64
CA GLN A 250 8.89 -32.47 -41.55
C GLN A 250 9.66 -31.40 -40.77
N ASN A 251 10.26 -30.42 -41.46
CA ASN A 251 10.97 -29.32 -40.81
C ASN A 251 10.02 -28.49 -39.95
N VAL A 252 8.86 -28.10 -40.48
CA VAL A 252 7.84 -27.33 -39.73
C VAL A 252 7.35 -28.10 -38.50
N LYS A 253 7.21 -29.43 -38.59
CA LYS A 253 6.85 -30.26 -37.43
C LYS A 253 7.91 -30.21 -36.34
N VAL A 254 9.19 -30.31 -36.71
CA VAL A 254 10.30 -30.24 -35.75
C VAL A 254 10.39 -28.86 -35.11
N GLU A 255 10.29 -27.79 -35.92
CA GLU A 255 10.27 -26.41 -35.42
C GLU A 255 9.11 -26.16 -34.45
N LEU A 256 7.92 -26.69 -34.74
CA LEU A 256 6.76 -26.60 -33.85
C LEU A 256 6.98 -27.36 -32.54
N GLU A 257 7.57 -28.55 -32.59
CA GLU A 257 7.90 -29.34 -31.40
C GLU A 257 8.91 -28.61 -30.51
N GLU A 258 9.93 -27.98 -31.10
CA GLU A 258 10.90 -27.14 -30.40
C GLU A 258 10.25 -25.92 -29.75
N GLU A 259 9.36 -25.22 -30.47
CA GLU A 259 8.60 -24.10 -29.90
C GLU A 259 7.70 -24.53 -28.74
N ILE A 260 7.01 -25.66 -28.86
CA ILE A 260 6.17 -26.21 -27.80
C ILE A 260 7.02 -26.52 -26.57
N GLN A 261 8.18 -27.13 -26.75
CA GLN A 261 9.11 -27.45 -25.66
C GLN A 261 9.60 -26.18 -24.96
N GLN A 262 10.04 -25.16 -25.71
CA GLN A 262 10.46 -23.87 -25.16
C GLN A 262 9.35 -23.17 -24.37
N ARG A 263 8.12 -23.19 -24.89
CA ARG A 263 6.94 -22.61 -24.20
C ARG A 263 6.62 -23.39 -22.93
N ASN A 264 6.71 -24.72 -22.95
CA ASN A 264 6.47 -25.55 -21.76
C ASN A 264 7.51 -25.28 -20.65
N GLU A 265 8.78 -25.11 -21.01
CA GLU A 265 9.85 -24.73 -20.08
C GLU A 265 9.60 -23.35 -19.47
N MET A 266 9.19 -22.37 -20.30
CA MET A 266 8.80 -21.04 -19.81
C MET A 266 7.61 -21.11 -18.85
N ILE A 267 6.59 -21.93 -19.17
CA ILE A 267 5.43 -22.13 -18.30
C ILE A 267 5.86 -22.77 -16.96
N ALA A 268 6.78 -23.74 -16.98
CA ALA A 268 7.31 -24.36 -15.76
C ALA A 268 8.04 -23.33 -14.89
N HIS A 269 8.97 -22.56 -15.47
CA HIS A 269 9.70 -21.51 -14.78
C HIS A 269 8.77 -20.44 -14.18
N LEU A 270 7.77 -19.98 -14.93
CA LEU A 270 6.79 -19.00 -14.43
C LEU A 270 5.91 -19.57 -13.31
N LYS A 271 5.58 -20.87 -13.36
CA LYS A 271 4.86 -21.54 -12.26
C LYS A 271 5.68 -21.59 -10.98
N ASP A 272 6.98 -21.90 -11.10
CA ASP A 272 7.89 -21.94 -9.95
C ASP A 272 8.05 -20.56 -9.32
N GLN A 273 8.29 -19.52 -10.13
CA GLN A 273 8.34 -18.13 -9.66
C GLN A 273 7.04 -17.70 -8.96
N LEU A 274 5.88 -18.10 -9.51
CA LEU A 274 4.59 -17.78 -8.90
C LEU A 274 4.43 -18.49 -7.55
N GLN A 275 4.85 -19.75 -7.43
CA GLN A 275 4.79 -20.47 -6.16
C GLN A 275 5.75 -19.88 -5.12
N GLU A 276 6.98 -19.53 -5.51
CA GLU A 276 7.95 -18.87 -4.66
C GLU A 276 7.40 -17.53 -4.14
N MET A 277 6.90 -16.68 -5.04
CA MET A 277 6.30 -15.39 -4.67
C MET A 277 5.11 -15.57 -3.73
N LYS A 278 4.22 -16.54 -3.98
CA LYS A 278 3.10 -16.83 -3.08
C LYS A 278 3.55 -17.27 -1.69
N ALA A 279 4.54 -18.15 -1.61
CA ALA A 279 5.09 -18.61 -0.34
C ALA A 279 5.75 -17.45 0.42
N LYS A 280 6.58 -16.65 -0.26
CA LYS A 280 7.25 -15.48 0.30
C LYS A 280 6.25 -14.44 0.80
N THR A 281 5.30 -14.01 -0.02
CA THR A 281 4.27 -13.03 0.38
C THR A 281 3.40 -13.54 1.53
N SER A 282 3.07 -14.84 1.57
CA SER A 282 2.32 -15.42 2.69
C SER A 282 3.12 -15.36 3.99
N MET A 283 4.41 -15.70 3.95
CA MET A 283 5.30 -15.63 5.12
C MET A 283 5.54 -14.20 5.57
N GLU A 284 5.86 -13.29 4.65
CA GLU A 284 6.05 -11.86 4.93
C GLU A 284 4.78 -11.24 5.51
N GLY A 285 3.61 -11.57 4.96
CA GLY A 285 2.33 -11.11 5.49
C GLY A 285 2.10 -11.55 6.94
N LYS A 286 2.37 -12.82 7.26
CA LYS A 286 2.28 -13.33 8.64
C LYS A 286 3.29 -12.65 9.58
N TYR A 287 4.51 -12.40 9.09
CA TYR A 287 5.55 -11.73 9.87
C TYR A 287 5.15 -10.29 10.19
N VAL A 288 4.74 -9.51 9.18
CA VAL A 288 4.31 -8.12 9.34
C VAL A 288 3.09 -8.03 10.26
N GLN A 289 2.13 -8.95 10.11
CA GLN A 289 0.98 -9.02 11.01
C GLN A 289 1.40 -9.25 12.47
N LYS A 290 2.27 -10.25 12.72
CA LYS A 290 2.82 -10.54 14.05
C LYS A 290 3.59 -9.36 14.64
N ASP A 291 4.40 -8.69 13.84
CA ASP A 291 5.17 -7.52 14.25
C ASP A 291 4.25 -6.36 14.67
N ALA A 292 3.23 -6.06 13.85
CA ALA A 292 2.23 -5.07 14.17
C ALA A 292 1.42 -5.42 15.44
N GLU A 293 1.01 -6.68 15.60
CA GLU A 293 0.33 -7.17 16.80
C GLU A 293 1.20 -7.00 18.05
N VAL A 294 2.49 -7.34 17.99
CA VAL A 294 3.42 -7.17 19.11
C VAL A 294 3.61 -5.69 19.43
N ALA A 295 3.78 -4.83 18.42
CA ALA A 295 3.91 -3.39 18.62
C ALA A 295 2.68 -2.78 19.30
N VAL A 296 1.47 -3.14 18.84
CA VAL A 296 0.21 -2.71 19.46
C VAL A 296 0.11 -3.20 20.90
N ASN A 297 0.37 -4.49 21.14
CA ASN A 297 0.32 -5.07 22.49
C ASN A 297 1.34 -4.42 23.44
N GLN A 298 2.54 -4.12 22.96
CA GLN A 298 3.59 -3.45 23.74
C GLN A 298 3.17 -2.02 24.13
N VAL A 299 2.66 -1.25 23.17
CA VAL A 299 2.15 0.11 23.42
C VAL A 299 0.98 0.05 24.40
N GLN A 300 0.02 -0.86 24.19
CA GLN A 300 -1.13 -1.04 25.08
C GLN A 300 -0.68 -1.38 26.51
N LYS A 301 0.29 -2.30 26.68
CA LYS A 301 0.85 -2.64 27.99
C LYS A 301 1.52 -1.44 28.67
N ARG A 302 2.31 -0.66 27.94
CA ARG A 302 2.95 0.56 28.47
C ARG A 302 1.91 1.59 28.92
N CYS A 303 0.89 1.82 28.10
CA CYS A 303 -0.21 2.73 28.45
C CYS A 303 -0.96 2.24 29.69
N MET A 304 -1.32 0.95 29.77
CA MET A 304 -2.00 0.40 30.95
C MET A 304 -1.18 0.53 32.23
N LEU A 305 0.14 0.33 32.18
CA LEU A 305 1.01 0.50 33.34
C LEU A 305 1.08 1.97 33.78
N SER A 306 1.26 2.89 32.84
CA SER A 306 1.28 4.33 33.14
C SER A 306 -0.08 4.82 33.68
N GLU A 307 -1.19 4.34 33.11
CA GLU A 307 -2.53 4.65 33.59
C GLU A 307 -2.74 4.13 35.01
N LYS A 308 -2.25 2.91 35.31
CA LYS A 308 -2.30 2.37 36.67
C LYS A 308 -1.49 3.23 37.65
N GLN A 309 -0.28 3.61 37.29
CA GLN A 309 0.56 4.48 38.13
C GLN A 309 -0.15 5.81 38.45
N LEU A 310 -0.70 6.47 37.43
CA LEU A 310 -1.45 7.71 37.63
C LEU A 310 -2.71 7.51 38.49
N LYS A 311 -3.40 6.37 38.35
CA LYS A 311 -4.55 6.04 39.21
C LYS A 311 -4.12 5.85 40.67
N ASP A 312 -3.02 5.14 40.90
CA ASP A 312 -2.47 4.93 42.24
C ASP A 312 -2.03 6.27 42.88
N GLU A 313 -1.43 7.18 42.09
CA GLU A 313 -1.08 8.55 42.53
C GLU A 313 -2.31 9.39 42.86
N ILE A 314 -3.36 9.34 42.03
CA ILE A 314 -4.64 10.03 42.29
C ILE A 314 -5.23 9.52 43.61
N GLU A 315 -5.22 8.21 43.85
CA GLU A 315 -5.75 7.65 45.09
C GLU A 315 -4.94 8.07 46.31
N LEU A 316 -3.60 8.12 46.19
CA LEU A 316 -2.72 8.61 47.25
C LEU A 316 -2.98 10.08 47.57
N ILE A 317 -3.10 10.94 46.55
CA ILE A 317 -3.38 12.36 46.73
C ILE A 317 -4.75 12.56 47.37
N LYS A 318 -5.77 11.79 46.96
CA LYS A 318 -7.10 11.82 47.61
C LYS A 318 -7.01 11.51 49.10
N LYS A 319 -6.29 10.45 49.48
CA LYS A 319 -6.07 10.10 50.89
C LYS A 319 -5.40 11.25 51.67
N LYS A 320 -4.38 11.89 51.09
CA LYS A 320 -3.73 13.06 51.71
C LYS A 320 -4.68 14.25 51.86
N ILE A 321 -5.52 14.52 50.86
CA ILE A 321 -6.54 15.58 50.94
C ILE A 321 -7.51 15.29 52.08
N ASP A 322 -8.02 14.06 52.19
CA ASP A 322 -8.94 13.66 53.26
C ASP A 322 -8.28 13.78 54.65
N GLU A 323 -7.00 13.40 54.76
CA GLU A 323 -6.20 13.57 55.99
C GLU A 323 -6.03 15.04 56.38
N GLU A 324 -5.65 15.91 55.43
CA GLU A 324 -5.50 17.35 55.66
C GLU A 324 -6.84 18.01 56.02
N ILE A 325 -7.94 17.63 55.35
CA ILE A 325 -9.28 18.10 55.70
C ILE A 325 -9.61 17.75 57.16
N ARG A 326 -9.33 16.50 57.58
CA ARG A 326 -9.57 16.06 58.96
C ARG A 326 -8.71 16.86 59.95
N VAL A 327 -7.40 16.98 59.70
CA VAL A 327 -6.50 17.74 60.58
C VAL A 327 -6.92 19.21 60.68
N ASN A 328 -7.26 19.84 59.55
CA ASN A 328 -7.75 21.22 59.55
C ASN A 328 -9.06 21.36 60.34
N GLN A 329 -10.00 20.41 60.21
CA GLN A 329 -11.22 20.40 61.02
C GLN A 329 -10.92 20.30 62.52
N GLU A 330 -9.97 19.45 62.93
CA GLU A 330 -9.55 19.32 64.34
C GLU A 330 -8.89 20.61 64.85
N ILE A 331 -8.02 21.25 64.06
CA ILE A 331 -7.39 22.53 64.40
C ILE A 331 -8.43 23.63 64.53
N GLU A 332 -9.36 23.75 63.57
CA GLU A 332 -10.44 24.74 63.63
C GLU A 332 -11.33 24.53 64.86
N GLN A 333 -11.66 23.28 65.20
CA GLN A 333 -12.43 22.95 66.40
C GLN A 333 -11.68 23.37 67.66
N TYR A 334 -10.39 23.05 67.77
CA TYR A 334 -9.56 23.46 68.90
C TYR A 334 -9.49 24.99 69.04
N LEU A 335 -9.25 25.72 67.95
CA LEU A 335 -9.18 27.17 67.96
C LEU A 335 -10.52 27.81 68.33
N LYS A 336 -11.63 27.30 67.80
CA LYS A 336 -12.98 27.76 68.17
C LYS A 336 -13.28 27.52 69.65
N ALA A 337 -12.89 26.36 70.19
CA ALA A 337 -13.06 26.05 71.60
C ALA A 337 -12.25 27.01 72.50
N HIS A 338 -10.98 27.25 72.16
CA HIS A 338 -10.13 28.19 72.89
C HIS A 338 -10.60 29.65 72.75
N GLN A 339 -11.11 30.03 71.58
CA GLN A 339 -11.74 31.34 71.39
C GLN A 339 -12.95 31.50 72.30
N SER A 340 -13.84 30.51 72.35
CA SER A 340 -14.99 30.51 73.26
C SER A 340 -14.57 30.63 74.72
N GLU A 341 -13.51 29.92 75.14
CA GLU A 341 -12.98 30.03 76.51
C GLU A 341 -12.43 31.43 76.82
N LEU A 342 -11.79 32.09 75.85
CA LEU A 342 -11.32 33.46 76.00
C LEU A 342 -12.49 34.45 76.04
N GLU A 343 -13.50 34.27 75.19
CA GLU A 343 -14.73 35.07 75.19
C GLU A 343 -15.43 34.98 76.56
N GLU A 344 -15.59 33.78 77.12
CA GLU A 344 -16.13 33.59 78.48
C GLU A 344 -15.30 34.31 79.56
N LYS A 345 -13.96 34.28 79.45
CA LYS A 345 -13.09 35.03 80.38
C LYS A 345 -13.26 36.54 80.21
N VAL A 346 -13.41 37.04 78.99
CA VAL A 346 -13.67 38.46 78.73
C VAL A 346 -15.00 38.86 79.36
N ASP A 347 -16.07 38.10 79.12
CA ASP A 347 -17.38 38.33 79.71
C ASP A 347 -17.33 38.34 81.25
N TYR A 348 -16.62 37.37 81.85
CA TYR A 348 -16.39 37.33 83.29
C TYR A 348 -15.69 38.59 83.81
N TRP A 349 -14.61 39.03 83.15
CA TRP A 349 -13.87 40.22 83.57
C TRP A 349 -14.62 41.52 83.35
N MET A 350 -15.41 41.62 82.28
CA MET A 350 -16.32 42.75 82.05
C MET A 350 -17.37 42.82 83.15
N GLU A 351 -18.06 41.71 83.45
CA GLU A 351 -19.08 41.67 84.52
C GLU A 351 -18.48 41.99 85.89
N LYS A 352 -17.28 41.48 86.18
CA LYS A 352 -16.56 41.82 87.41
C LYS A 352 -16.16 43.29 87.46
N TYR A 353 -15.63 43.83 86.37
CA TYR A 353 -15.28 45.24 86.28
C TYR A 353 -16.50 46.13 86.53
N ASP A 354 -17.61 45.87 85.87
CA ASP A 354 -18.86 46.62 86.04
C ASP A 354 -19.34 46.55 87.50
N LYS A 355 -19.35 45.35 88.11
CA LYS A 355 -19.69 45.17 89.53
C LYS A 355 -18.76 45.92 90.47
N ASP A 356 -17.46 45.85 90.26
CA ASP A 356 -16.47 46.53 91.10
C ASP A 356 -16.57 48.05 90.94
N VAL A 357 -16.79 48.54 89.71
CA VAL A 357 -17.05 49.95 89.42
C VAL A 357 -18.33 50.39 90.13
N ASP A 358 -19.43 49.68 89.99
CA ASP A 358 -20.71 49.98 90.66
C ASP A 358 -20.57 49.98 92.19
N GLN A 359 -19.82 49.04 92.76
CA GLN A 359 -19.53 49.03 94.19
C GLN A 359 -18.70 50.25 94.61
N LYS A 360 -17.68 50.63 93.83
CA LYS A 360 -16.82 51.77 94.14
C LYS A 360 -17.53 53.10 93.93
N THR A 361 -18.35 53.25 92.89
CA THR A 361 -19.21 54.43 92.70
C THR A 361 -20.20 54.54 93.84
N HIS A 362 -20.83 53.43 94.26
CA HIS A 362 -21.72 53.43 95.42
C HIS A 362 -21.00 53.81 96.73
N GLN A 363 -19.82 53.24 97.01
CA GLN A 363 -19.00 53.65 98.17
C GLN A 363 -18.65 55.13 98.12
N LEU A 364 -18.30 55.63 96.94
CA LEU A 364 -17.96 57.04 96.72
C LEU A 364 -19.18 57.95 96.90
N GLU A 365 -20.37 57.52 96.47
CA GLU A 365 -21.64 58.22 96.71
C GLU A 365 -22.00 58.26 98.19
N VAL A 366 -21.87 57.14 98.92
CA VAL A 366 -22.09 57.08 100.38
C VAL A 366 -21.12 58.03 101.10
N LEU A 367 -19.83 58.03 100.74
CA LEU A 367 -18.85 58.95 101.32
C LEU A 367 -19.14 60.41 100.96
N LYS A 368 -19.58 60.69 99.73
CA LYS A 368 -20.03 62.04 99.33
C LYS A 368 -21.24 62.48 100.15
N ALA A 369 -22.22 61.60 100.37
CA ALA A 369 -23.38 61.87 101.19
C ALA A 369 -23.01 62.11 102.66
N SER A 370 -22.13 61.29 103.23
CA SER A 370 -21.59 61.49 104.59
C SER A 370 -20.85 62.82 104.70
N LYS A 371 -19.96 63.14 103.75
CA LYS A 371 -19.26 64.43 103.71
C LYS A 371 -20.23 65.60 103.62
N ALA A 372 -21.28 65.50 102.80
CA ALA A 372 -22.30 66.53 102.69
C ALA A 372 -23.08 66.70 104.00
N SER A 373 -23.41 65.60 104.69
CA SER A 373 -24.06 65.62 106.00
C SER A 373 -23.16 66.23 107.08
N ASP A 374 -21.89 65.84 107.15
CA ASP A 374 -20.91 66.43 108.07
C ASP A 374 -20.69 67.91 107.79
N LEU A 375 -20.63 68.31 106.51
CA LEU A 375 -20.54 69.71 106.12
C LEU A 375 -21.78 70.49 106.56
N ALA A 376 -22.98 69.93 106.41
CA ALA A 376 -24.22 70.55 106.90
C ALA A 376 -24.21 70.69 108.43
N ARG A 377 -23.77 69.65 109.15
CA ARG A 377 -23.60 69.70 110.61
C ARG A 377 -22.59 70.75 111.05
N LEU A 378 -21.47 70.88 110.34
CA LEU A 378 -20.47 71.93 110.61
C LEU A 378 -21.03 73.32 110.31
N GLN A 379 -21.79 73.50 109.24
CA GLN A 379 -22.47 74.76 108.93
C GLN A 379 -23.48 75.13 110.03
N GLU A 380 -24.26 74.16 110.50
CA GLU A 380 -25.21 74.34 111.60
C GLU A 380 -24.50 74.72 112.92
N LEU A 381 -23.42 74.01 113.25
CA LEU A 381 -22.61 74.32 114.44
C LEU A 381 -21.93 75.70 114.33
N THR A 382 -21.45 76.06 113.13
CA THR A 382 -20.86 77.39 112.87
C THR A 382 -21.91 78.48 113.08
N LYS A 383 -23.14 78.25 112.60
CA LYS A 383 -24.26 79.17 112.83
C LYS A 383 -24.58 79.29 114.32
N LEU A 384 -24.62 78.16 115.04
CA LEU A 384 -24.86 78.14 116.49
C LEU A 384 -23.75 78.90 117.26
N TYR A 385 -22.48 78.73 116.89
CA TYR A 385 -21.39 79.50 117.47
C TYR A 385 -21.50 80.99 117.17
N ALA A 386 -21.90 81.38 115.95
CA ALA A 386 -22.16 82.77 115.62
C ALA A 386 -23.32 83.35 116.44
N GLU A 387 -24.39 82.57 116.67
CA GLU A 387 -25.51 82.93 117.53
C GLU A 387 -25.07 83.08 119.00
N TYR A 388 -24.25 82.16 119.53
CA TYR A 388 -23.69 82.28 120.88
C TYR A 388 -22.73 83.47 121.03
N GLU A 389 -21.86 83.70 120.04
CA GLU A 389 -20.96 84.84 120.01
C GLU A 389 -21.75 86.16 119.98
N GLN A 390 -22.84 86.21 119.21
CA GLN A 390 -23.77 87.33 119.21
C GLN A 390 -24.40 87.56 120.60
N VAL A 391 -24.86 86.50 121.29
CA VAL A 391 -25.38 86.60 122.67
C VAL A 391 -24.31 87.09 123.65
N VAL A 392 -23.07 86.63 123.54
CA VAL A 392 -21.95 87.09 124.38
C VAL A 392 -21.61 88.56 124.12
N VAL A 393 -21.61 88.97 122.86
CA VAL A 393 -21.39 90.37 122.46
C VAL A 393 -22.55 91.25 122.95
N GLU A 394 -23.80 90.78 122.86
CA GLU A 394 -24.98 91.47 123.39
C GLU A 394 -24.92 91.64 124.92
N ASP A 395 -24.57 90.60 125.68
CA ASP A 395 -24.35 90.70 127.15
C ASP A 395 -23.20 91.66 127.49
N ARG A 396 -22.14 91.69 126.65
CA ARG A 396 -21.01 92.62 126.82
C ARG A 396 -21.40 94.07 126.52
N ILE A 397 -22.24 94.30 125.51
CA ILE A 397 -22.79 95.62 125.16
C ILE A 397 -23.76 96.10 126.24
N ASP A 398 -24.63 95.23 126.75
CA ASP A 398 -25.62 95.62 127.76
C ASP A 398 -24.96 95.89 129.12
N LYS A 399 -23.91 95.15 129.50
CA LYS A 399 -23.05 95.53 130.64
C LYS A 399 -22.38 96.89 130.47
N GLU A 400 -21.89 97.20 129.26
CA GLU A 400 -21.29 98.50 128.96
C GLU A 400 -22.33 99.64 128.97
N LYS A 401 -23.55 99.40 128.48
CA LYS A 401 -24.67 100.35 128.56
C LYS A 401 -25.08 100.63 130.00
N ILE A 402 -25.16 99.61 130.85
CA ILE A 402 -25.44 99.76 132.28
C ILE A 402 -24.36 100.62 132.95
N ARG A 403 -23.07 100.43 132.61
CA ARG A 403 -21.98 101.27 133.13
C ARG A 403 -22.14 102.74 132.70
N ARG A 404 -22.44 102.99 131.41
CA ARG A 404 -22.64 104.36 130.90
C ARG A 404 -23.85 105.05 131.52
N LEU A 405 -24.94 104.31 131.79
CA LEU A 405 -26.12 104.86 132.44
C LEU A 405 -25.81 105.29 133.88
N GLN A 406 -25.03 104.48 134.61
CA GLN A 406 -24.55 104.82 135.96
C GLN A 406 -23.61 106.03 135.97
N GLU A 407 -22.73 106.16 134.98
CA GLU A 407 -21.87 107.35 134.80
C GLU A 407 -22.70 108.61 134.52
N GLN A 408 -23.73 108.52 133.66
CA GLN A 408 -24.64 109.63 133.37
C GLN A 408 -25.47 110.07 134.58
N GLU A 409 -26.05 109.13 135.35
CA GLU A 409 -26.79 109.44 136.58
C GLU A 409 -25.90 110.15 137.62
N LEU A 410 -24.60 109.80 137.68
CA LEU A 410 -23.63 110.44 138.55
C LEU A 410 -23.31 111.88 138.11
N GLU A 411 -23.20 112.11 136.80
CA GLU A 411 -22.99 113.45 136.22
C GLU A 411 -24.23 114.35 136.36
N GLU A 412 -25.43 113.79 136.22
CA GLU A 412 -26.72 114.45 136.45
C GLU A 412 -26.91 114.83 137.93
N LEU A 413 -26.47 113.97 138.86
CA LEU A 413 -26.47 114.27 140.29
C LEU A 413 -25.49 115.41 140.61
N LYS A 414 -24.27 115.40 140.04
CA LYS A 414 -23.29 116.48 140.20
C LYS A 414 -23.79 117.83 139.68
N SER A 415 -24.45 117.84 138.52
CA SER A 415 -25.01 119.06 137.92
C SER A 415 -26.22 119.58 138.72
N THR A 416 -27.07 118.69 139.23
CA THR A 416 -28.19 119.04 140.14
C THR A 416 -27.69 119.67 141.46
N VAL A 417 -26.60 119.15 142.04
CA VAL A 417 -25.99 119.70 143.26
C VAL A 417 -25.36 121.09 143.02
N LYS A 418 -24.74 121.31 141.85
CA LYS A 418 -24.22 122.64 141.44
C LYS A 418 -25.35 123.66 141.23
N LEU A 419 -26.48 123.25 140.66
CA LEU A 419 -27.66 124.10 140.49
C LEU A 419 -28.29 124.48 141.85
N GLN A 420 -28.38 123.51 142.78
CA GLN A 420 -28.87 123.77 144.14
C GLN A 420 -27.97 124.73 144.94
N SER A 421 -26.65 124.71 144.73
CA SER A 421 -25.71 125.57 145.45
C SER A 421 -25.64 126.99 144.88
N TRP A 422 -25.84 127.16 143.57
CA TRP A 422 -25.94 128.48 142.93
C TRP A 422 -27.20 129.25 143.37
N TRP A 423 -28.36 128.60 143.40
CA TRP A 423 -29.63 129.24 143.83
C TRP A 423 -29.61 129.63 145.32
N ARG A 424 -28.99 128.81 146.19
CA ARG A 424 -28.80 129.11 147.61
C ARG A 424 -27.91 130.34 147.86
N GLY A 425 -26.94 130.62 146.98
CA GLY A 425 -26.04 131.78 147.11
C GLY A 425 -26.64 133.12 146.63
N ILE A 426 -27.56 133.08 145.66
CA ILE A 426 -28.30 134.27 145.20
C ILE A 426 -29.32 134.74 146.25
N MET A 427 -29.90 133.80 147.00
CA MET A 427 -30.83 134.07 148.10
C MET A 427 -30.23 134.89 149.26
N VAL A 428 -28.92 134.87 149.47
CA VAL A 428 -28.26 135.51 150.62
C VAL A 428 -27.81 136.96 150.33
N ARG A 429 -27.47 137.30 149.09
CA ARG A 429 -26.77 138.55 148.75
C ARG A 429 -27.65 139.75 148.39
N ARG A 430 -28.97 139.56 148.23
CA ARG A 430 -29.92 140.63 147.86
C ARG A 430 -30.85 141.10 148.98
N GLN A 431 -30.68 140.64 150.23
CA GLN A 431 -31.61 140.95 151.35
C GLN A 431 -33.10 140.78 151.00
N LEU A 432 -33.39 139.85 150.10
CA LEU A 432 -34.69 139.26 149.84
C LEU A 432 -34.72 137.89 150.52
N GLY A 433 -35.89 137.52 151.02
CA GLY A 433 -36.20 136.14 151.38
C GLY A 433 -36.90 136.07 152.73
N PRO A 434 -37.49 134.94 153.10
CA PRO A 434 -38.29 134.86 154.32
C PRO A 434 -37.41 134.67 155.59
N TYR A 435 -36.26 135.35 155.64
CA TYR A 435 -35.59 135.79 156.86
C TYR A 435 -36.31 136.99 157.53
N SER A 436 -37.63 137.14 157.27
CA SER A 436 -38.58 137.95 158.05
C SER A 436 -39.05 137.18 159.29
N LYS A 437 -39.24 137.90 160.40
CA LYS A 437 -39.53 137.37 161.74
C LYS A 437 -40.73 136.41 161.76
N LYS A 438 -40.52 135.16 162.23
CA LYS A 438 -41.16 134.57 163.43
C LYS A 438 -41.18 133.02 163.39
N LYS A 439 -40.84 132.45 164.56
CA LYS A 439 -41.45 131.28 165.25
C LYS A 439 -41.44 129.95 164.48
N LYS A 440 -40.69 128.92 164.88
CA LYS A 440 -40.72 128.09 166.12
C LYS A 440 -41.12 126.66 165.69
N LYS A 441 -40.27 125.68 166.06
CA LYS A 441 -40.63 124.36 166.64
C LYS A 441 -41.46 123.39 165.72
N LYS A 442 -41.27 122.07 165.70
CA LYS A 442 -40.64 121.13 166.64
C LYS A 442 -40.69 119.73 166.01
N GLY A 443 -39.58 119.00 166.03
CA GLY A 443 -39.51 117.57 166.37
C GLY A 443 -40.21 116.55 165.45
N LYS A 444 -40.06 115.24 165.67
CA LYS A 444 -39.22 114.47 166.59
C LYS A 444 -39.38 112.99 166.22
N LYS A 445 -38.29 112.22 166.39
CA LYS A 445 -38.22 110.88 167.02
C LYS A 445 -38.85 109.63 166.37
N GLY A 446 -37.97 108.62 166.28
CA GLY A 446 -38.12 107.29 166.91
C GLY A 446 -38.47 106.16 165.93
N LYS A 447 -38.23 104.87 166.21
CA LYS A 447 -37.56 104.12 167.29
C LYS A 447 -37.60 102.62 166.88
N LYS A 448 -36.46 101.93 167.01
CA LYS A 448 -36.19 100.51 167.43
C LYS A 448 -37.34 99.47 167.56
N GLY A 449 -37.09 98.24 167.05
CA GLY A 449 -37.67 96.93 167.45
C GLY A 449 -37.83 95.96 166.25
N SER A 450 -37.17 94.79 166.11
CA SER A 450 -37.21 93.51 166.87
C SER A 450 -38.23 92.47 166.32
N GLY A 451 -37.73 91.27 165.93
CA GLY A 451 -38.48 89.99 165.86
C GLY A 451 -38.87 89.54 164.43
N LYS A 452 -38.30 88.49 163.81
CA LYS A 452 -38.34 87.02 164.05
C LYS A 452 -39.53 86.30 163.35
N LYS A 453 -39.17 85.27 162.55
CA LYS A 453 -39.81 83.94 162.31
C LYS A 453 -40.59 83.68 160.99
N LYS A 454 -40.14 82.60 160.29
CA LYS A 454 -40.84 81.48 159.57
C LYS A 454 -42.00 81.83 158.61
N GLY A 455 -42.15 81.30 157.39
CA GLY A 455 -41.70 80.04 156.76
C GLY A 455 -42.92 79.24 156.23
N LYS A 456 -42.93 78.82 154.94
CA LYS A 456 -43.65 77.68 154.30
C LYS A 456 -43.36 77.73 152.78
N LYS A 457 -43.30 76.66 151.95
CA LYS A 457 -43.17 75.18 152.02
C LYS A 457 -43.38 74.68 150.57
N LYS A 458 -42.57 73.71 150.08
CA LYS A 458 -42.77 72.77 148.92
C LYS A 458 -43.33 73.35 147.59
N LYS A 459 -42.69 73.15 146.44
CA LYS A 459 -42.32 71.90 145.77
C LYS A 459 -41.14 72.14 144.84
#